data_AF-V4AWJ7-F1
#
_entry.id   AF-V4AWJ7-F1
#
_cell.length_a   1.000
_cell.length_b   1.000
_cell.length_c   1.000
_cell.angle_alpha   90.00
_cell.angle_beta   90.00
_cell.angle_gamma   90.00
#
_symmetry.space_group_name_H-M   'P 1'
#
loop_
_entity.id
_entity.type
_entity.pdbx_description
1 polymer ?
#
loop_
_entity_poly.entity_id
_entity_poly.type
_entity_poly.pdbx_seq_one_letter_code
_entity_poly.pdbx_strand_id
1 'polypeptide(L)' 'MIIVLIGVCTLLFSVMGKNTAILEIVLYETTENGGYKTNSQQLYGYFSPAGTLVGAEGRIMQVGQ' A
#
# COMPACT_ATOMS: atom_id res chain seq x y z
N MET A 1 -27.98 15.61 21.45
CA MET A 1 -27.22 14.37 21.71
C MET A 1 -27.00 13.54 20.45
N ILE A 2 -28.04 13.23 19.66
CA ILE A 2 -27.95 12.45 18.42
C ILE A 2 -27.04 13.08 17.34
N ILE A 3 -27.12 14.39 17.13
CA ILE A 3 -26.30 15.09 16.12
C ILE A 3 -24.80 15.01 16.44
N VAL A 4 -24.46 15.11 17.74
CA VAL A 4 -23.08 14.97 18.21
C VAL A 4 -22.57 13.55 18.01
N LEU A 5 -23.41 12.55 18.31
CA LEU A 5 -23.07 11.15 18.09
C LEU A 5 -22.83 10.83 16.61
N ILE A 6 -23.68 11.34 15.71
CA ILE A 6 -23.51 11.16 14.26
C ILE A 6 -22.20 11.81 13.79
N GLY A 7 -21.90 13.04 14.25
CA GLY A 7 -20.65 13.72 13.91
C GLY A 7 -19.39 12.98 14.41
N VAL A 8 -19.46 12.39 15.61
CA VAL A 8 -18.35 11.56 16.13
C VAL A 8 -18.20 10.30 15.30
N CYS A 9 -19.29 9.61 14.95
CA CYS A 9 -19.24 8.42 14.12
C CYS A 9 -18.62 8.71 12.73
N THR A 10 -19.04 9.78 12.04
CA THR A 10 -18.51 10.10 10.70
C THR A 10 -17.01 10.44 10.71
N LEU A 11 -16.54 11.15 11.74
CA LEU A 11 -15.11 11.44 11.92
C LEU A 11 -14.30 10.16 12.15
N LEU A 12 -14.79 9.25 12.99
CA LEU A 12 -14.11 7.97 13.26
C LEU A 12 -14.05 7.08 12.00
N PHE A 13 -15.11 7.02 11.20
CA PHE A 13 -15.12 6.25 9.95
C PHE A 13 -14.18 6.83 8.89
N SER A 14 -14.01 8.15 8.82
CA SER A 14 -13.11 8.79 7.85
C SER A 14 -11.64 8.44 8.10
N VAL A 15 -11.24 8.25 9.36
CA VAL A 15 -9.87 7.87 9.73
C VAL A 15 -9.60 6.39 9.40
N MET A 16 -10.61 5.53 9.50
CA MET A 16 -10.40 4.08 9.48
C MET A 16 -10.26 3.46 8.07
N GLY A 17 -10.71 4.15 7.01
CA GLY A 17 -10.72 3.61 5.65
C GLY A 17 -9.51 3.98 4.77
N LYS A 18 -8.65 4.89 5.22
CA LYS A 18 -7.70 5.59 4.32
C LYS A 18 -6.26 5.07 4.38
N ASN A 19 -5.98 4.08 5.21
CA ASN A 19 -4.62 3.58 5.43
C ASN A 19 -4.35 2.22 4.76
N THR A 20 -5.28 1.62 4.02
CA THR A 20 -4.98 0.39 3.27
C THR A 20 -3.93 0.65 2.20
N ALA A 21 -2.93 -0.22 2.12
CA ALA A 21 -1.87 -0.20 1.11
C ALA A 21 -1.93 -1.49 0.27
N ILE A 22 -1.72 -1.35 -1.05
CA ILE A 22 -1.54 -2.46 -1.97
C ILE A 22 -0.06 -2.51 -2.34
N LEU A 23 0.56 -3.68 -2.16
CA LEU A 23 1.94 -3.93 -2.55
C LEU A 23 1.95 -4.95 -3.69
N GLU A 24 2.38 -4.51 -4.88
CA GLU A 24 2.64 -5.40 -6.01
C GLU A 24 4.13 -5.70 -6.10
N ILE A 25 4.48 -6.97 -5.93
CA ILE A 25 5.84 -7.47 -6.10
C ILE A 25 5.98 -7.97 -7.53
N VAL A 26 6.94 -7.39 -8.27
CA VAL A 26 7.20 -7.75 -9.66
C VAL A 26 8.53 -8.48 -9.76
N LEU A 27 8.47 -9.77 -10.08
CA LEU A 27 9.62 -10.56 -10.50
C LEU A 27 9.78 -10.39 -12.01
N TYR A 28 11.01 -10.17 -12.48
CA TYR A 28 11.28 -10.01 -13.91
C TYR A 28 12.55 -10.75 -14.35
N GLU A 29 12.52 -11.23 -15.58
CA GLU A 29 13.64 -11.85 -16.30
C GLU A 29 13.80 -11.18 -17.66
N THR A 30 15.04 -10.92 -18.08
CA THR A 30 15.33 -10.39 -19.41
C THR A 30 15.23 -11.51 -20.45
N THR A 31 14.58 -11.25 -21.59
CA THR A 31 14.46 -12.21 -22.69
C THR A 31 15.62 -12.06 -23.68
N GLU A 32 15.84 -13.07 -24.54
CA GLU A 32 16.90 -13.04 -25.57
C GLU A 32 16.79 -11.84 -26.53
N ASN A 33 15.57 -11.32 -26.71
CA ASN A 33 15.29 -10.15 -27.55
C ASN A 33 15.40 -8.81 -26.78
N GLY A 34 15.93 -8.81 -25.56
CA GLY A 34 16.05 -7.61 -24.72
C GLY A 34 14.73 -7.13 -24.10
N GLY A 35 13.67 -7.95 -24.17
CA GLY A 35 12.40 -7.69 -23.49
C GLY A 35 12.42 -8.15 -22.03
N TYR A 36 11.28 -8.03 -21.35
CA TYR A 36 11.10 -8.53 -20.00
C TYR A 36 9.92 -9.49 -19.93
N LYS A 37 10.13 -10.62 -19.28
CA LYS A 37 9.05 -11.49 -18.81
C LYS A 37 8.83 -11.20 -17.34
N THR A 38 7.59 -10.87 -16.97
CA THR A 38 7.25 -10.52 -15.59
C THR A 38 6.26 -11.51 -14.98
N ASN A 39 6.35 -11.67 -13.66
CA ASN A 39 5.35 -12.34 -12.86
C ASN A 39 5.10 -11.46 -11.62
N SER A 40 3.84 -11.09 -11.38
CA SER A 40 3.49 -10.23 -10.25
C SER A 40 2.62 -10.93 -9.22
N GLN A 41 2.83 -10.55 -7.97
CA GLN A 41 2.05 -11.00 -6.82
C GLN A 41 1.60 -9.79 -6.02
N GLN A 42 0.34 -9.80 -5.58
CA GLN A 42 -0.22 -8.71 -4.79
C GLN A 42 -0.38 -9.12 -3.32
N LEU A 43 0.02 -8.20 -2.45
CA LEU A 43 -0.16 -8.27 -1.01
C LEU A 43 -0.89 -7.02 -0.54
N TYR A 44 -1.58 -7.13 0.59
CA TYR A 44 -2.33 -6.04 1.19
C TYR A 44 -1.77 -5.78 2.58
N GLY A 45 -1.63 -4.50 2.92
CA GLY A 45 -1.14 -4.05 4.21
C GLY A 45 -1.75 -2.71 4.59
N TYR A 46 -1.10 -2.03 5.53
CA TYR A 46 -1.54 -0.72 5.99
C TYR A 46 -0.36 0.26 6.03
N PHE A 47 -0.61 1.51 5.64
CA PHE A 47 0.30 2.61 5.88
C PHE A 47 0.42 2.89 7.37
N SER A 48 1.66 3.08 7.84
CA SER A 48 1.93 3.54 9.20
C SER A 48 1.52 5.01 9.36
N PRO A 49 0.90 5.41 10.49
CA PRO A 49 0.64 6.81 10.81
C PRO A 49 1.90 7.69 10.92
N ALA A 50 3.07 7.08 11.09
CA ALA A 50 4.35 7.80 11.15
C ALA A 50 4.84 8.31 9.78
N GLY A 51 4.24 7.84 8.68
CA GLY A 51 4.63 8.19 7.32
C GLY A 51 3.52 8.91 6.52
N THR A 52 3.85 9.32 5.30
CA THR A 52 2.89 9.90 4.35
C THR A 52 2.13 8.82 3.58
N LEU A 53 0.83 9.06 3.32
CA LEU A 53 -0.04 8.19 2.50
C LEU A 53 0.17 8.45 1.00
N VAL A 54 1.30 7.98 0.44
CA VAL A 54 1.64 8.13 -0.98
C VAL A 54 2.09 6.79 -1.57
N GLY A 55 1.91 6.64 -2.88
CA GLY A 55 2.50 5.53 -3.63
C GLY A 55 4.02 5.66 -3.71
N ALA A 56 4.70 4.52 -3.84
CA ALA A 56 6.14 4.44 -4.06
C ALA A 56 6.48 3.19 -4.86
N GLU A 57 7.51 3.29 -5.69
CA GLU A 57 8.01 2.20 -6.54
C GLU A 57 9.53 2.12 -6.44
N GLY A 58 10.08 0.91 -6.51
CA GLY A 58 11.53 0.72 -6.43
C GLY A 58 11.95 -0.74 -6.31
N ARG A 59 13.26 -0.97 -6.35
CA ARG A 59 13.85 -2.29 -6.12
C ARG A 59 13.75 -2.64 -4.63
N ILE A 60 13.24 -3.83 -4.34
CA ILE A 60 13.16 -4.35 -2.97
C ILE A 60 14.57 -4.70 -2.48
N MET A 61 14.93 -4.19 -1.30
CA MET A 61 16.19 -4.48 -0.60
C MET A 61 15.88 -4.87 0.84
N GLN A 62 16.33 -6.05 1.29
CA GLN A 62 16.24 -6.46 2.68
C GLN A 62 17.39 -5.84 3.49
N VAL A 63 17.09 -5.26 4.64
CA VAL A 63 18.08 -4.60 5.51
C VAL A 63 18.07 -5.28 6.90
N GLY A 64 19.25 -5.55 7.47
CA GLY A 64 19.42 -6.01 8.85
C GLY A 64 19.24 -7.51 9.08
N GLN A 65 20.05 -8.34 8.40
CA GLN A 65 20.06 -9.79 8.57
C GLN A 65 20.91 -10.24 9.76
#